data_AF-A0A4R3JJ69-F1
#
_entry.id   AF-A0A4R3JJ69-F1
#
_cell.length_a   1.000
_cell.length_b   1.000
_cell.length_c   1.000
_cell.angle_alpha   90.00
_cell.angle_beta   90.00
_cell.angle_gamma   90.00
#
_symmetry.space_group_name_H-M   'P 1'
#
loop_
_entity.id
_entity.type
_entity.pdbx_description
1 polymer ?
#
loop_
_entity_poly.entity_id
_entity_poly.type
_entity_poly.pdbx_seq_one_letter_code
_entity_poly.pdbx_strand_id
1 'polypeptide(L)' 'MCSVCLKIPCDSRCPNAPEQQPVMICAECEEGIYEGDEYFEGFEGPVCKECMDEKDLKEILEMFGEEMKRAEGE' A
#
# COMPACT_ATOMS: atom_id res chain seq x y z
N MET A 1 15.23 16.33 -22.63
CA MET A 1 16.26 16.47 -21.57
C MET A 1 15.95 17.75 -20.84
N CYS A 2 15.75 17.69 -19.53
CA CYS A 2 15.36 18.87 -18.75
C CYS A 2 16.50 19.89 -18.69
N SER A 3 16.20 21.19 -18.78
CA SER A 3 17.21 22.26 -18.66
C SER A 3 17.74 22.48 -17.24
N VAL A 4 17.05 21.95 -16.22
CA VAL A 4 17.42 22.13 -14.80
C VAL A 4 18.24 20.94 -14.29
N CYS A 5 17.74 19.72 -14.46
CA CYS A 5 18.40 18.51 -13.95
C CYS A 5 19.16 17.71 -15.01
N LEU A 6 19.08 18.10 -16.30
CA LEU A 6 19.77 17.46 -17.43
C LEU A 6 19.44 15.96 -17.62
N LYS A 7 18.34 15.45 -17.05
CA LYS A 7 17.90 14.05 -17.15
C LYS A 7 16.59 13.90 -17.94
N ILE A 8 16.28 12.65 -18.35
CA ILE A 8 14.98 12.21 -18.89
C ILE A 8 14.67 10.79 -18.35
N PRO A 9 13.59 10.59 -17.56
CA PRO A 9 12.76 11.61 -16.94
C PRO A 9 13.56 12.50 -15.98
N CYS A 10 12.99 13.63 -15.55
CA CYS A 10 13.63 14.54 -14.61
C CYS A 10 13.99 13.83 -13.29
N ASP A 11 15.06 14.28 -12.62
CA ASP A 11 15.38 13.84 -11.24
C ASP A 11 14.23 14.21 -10.29
N SER A 12 13.89 13.39 -9.30
CA SER A 12 12.74 13.61 -8.40
C SER A 12 12.80 14.92 -7.61
N ARG A 13 13.99 15.52 -7.46
CA ARG A 13 14.20 16.82 -6.80
C ARG A 13 14.08 18.03 -7.73
N CYS A 14 13.88 17.78 -9.03
CA CYS A 14 13.73 18.83 -10.03
C CYS A 14 12.32 19.44 -9.93
N PRO A 15 12.13 20.77 -10.05
CA PRO A 15 10.80 21.37 -10.07
C PRO A 15 9.96 20.92 -11.28
N ASN A 16 10.62 20.46 -12.35
CA ASN A 16 9.99 19.84 -13.52
C ASN A 16 9.89 18.31 -13.40
N ALA A 17 10.17 17.72 -12.23
CA ALA A 17 9.90 16.32 -11.99
C ALA A 17 8.40 16.09 -12.18
N PRO A 18 8.00 15.09 -13.00
CA PRO A 18 6.59 14.70 -12.98
C PRO A 18 6.23 14.32 -11.55
N GLU A 19 5.08 14.77 -11.08
CA GLU A 19 4.53 14.29 -9.80
C GLU A 19 4.48 12.77 -9.86
N GLN A 20 5.01 12.12 -8.82
CA GLN A 20 4.94 10.67 -8.74
C GLN A 20 3.47 10.31 -8.65
N GLN A 21 2.97 9.64 -9.68
CA GLN A 21 1.60 9.16 -9.67
C GLN A 21 1.58 7.88 -8.83
N PRO A 22 0.64 7.75 -7.89
CA PRO A 22 0.46 6.50 -7.20
C PRO A 22 0.11 5.43 -8.24
N VAL A 23 0.76 4.26 -8.12
CA VAL A 23 0.48 3.11 -8.98
C VAL A 23 -0.93 2.60 -8.69
N MET A 24 -1.35 2.72 -7.43
CA MET A 24 -2.60 2.21 -6.91
C MET A 24 -2.98 2.99 -5.66
N ILE A 25 -4.25 2.93 -5.26
CA ILE A 25 -4.77 3.67 -4.11
C ILE A 25 -5.19 2.64 -3.06
N CYS A 26 -4.76 2.83 -1.82
CA CYS A 26 -5.16 1.98 -0.70
C CYS A 26 -6.68 2.03 -0.53
N ALA A 27 -7.33 0.86 -0.48
CA ALA A 27 -8.77 0.74 -0.31
C ALA A 27 -9.27 1.19 1.07
N GLU A 28 -8.37 1.28 2.07
CA GLU A 28 -8.73 1.64 3.44
C GLU A 28 -8.45 3.09 3.80
N CYS A 29 -7.22 3.57 3.59
CA CYS A 29 -6.84 4.94 3.93
C CYS A 29 -6.94 5.93 2.77
N GLU A 30 -7.25 5.44 1.56
CA GLU A 30 -7.34 6.24 0.33
C GLU A 30 -6.03 6.94 -0.09
N GLU A 31 -4.91 6.60 0.56
CA GLU A 31 -3.59 7.11 0.21
C GLU A 31 -2.99 6.38 -1.00
N GLY A 32 -2.11 7.09 -1.70
CA GLY A 32 -1.39 6.56 -2.86
C GLY A 32 -0.31 5.55 -2.47
N ILE A 33 -0.34 4.39 -3.11
CA ILE A 33 0.72 3.37 -3.05
C ILE A 33 1.65 3.61 -4.25
N TYR A 34 2.92 3.90 -3.98
CA TYR A 34 3.90 4.28 -4.99
C TYR A 34 4.73 3.08 -5.45
N GLU A 35 5.47 3.26 -6.55
CA GLU A 35 6.35 2.24 -7.08
C GLU A 35 7.43 1.87 -6.05
N GLY A 36 7.48 0.60 -5.66
CA GLY A 36 8.40 0.08 -4.65
C GLY A 36 7.80 -0.06 -3.25
N ASP A 37 6.59 0.44 -3.02
CA ASP A 37 5.89 0.24 -1.75
C ASP A 37 5.35 -1.19 -1.62
N GLU A 38 5.41 -1.71 -0.40
CA GLU A 38 4.78 -2.99 -0.06
C GLU A 38 3.27 -2.77 0.18
N TYR A 39 2.46 -3.64 -0.43
CA TYR A 39 1.02 -3.65 -0.26
C TYR A 39 0.50 -5.08 -0.17
N PHE A 40 -0.66 -5.24 0.44
CA PHE A 40 -1.41 -6.48 0.48
C PHE A 40 -2.56 -6.42 -0.52
N GLU A 41 -2.68 -7.42 -1.39
CA GLU A 41 -3.82 -7.55 -2.30
C GLU A 41 -4.98 -8.21 -1.55
N GLY A 42 -5.81 -7.37 -0.93
CA GLY A 42 -7.00 -7.80 -0.19
C GLY A 42 -8.18 -8.12 -1.11
N PHE A 43 -9.21 -8.75 -0.54
CA PHE A 43 -10.41 -9.12 -1.29
C PHE A 43 -11.23 -7.90 -1.74
N GLU A 44 -11.25 -6.83 -0.95
CA GLU A 44 -11.96 -5.58 -1.24
C GLU A 44 -11.11 -4.60 -2.05
N GLY A 45 -9.81 -4.87 -2.19
CA GLY A 45 -8.86 -4.01 -2.90
C GLY A 45 -7.48 -4.05 -2.28
N PRO A 46 -6.52 -3.30 -2.86
CA PRO A 46 -5.18 -3.24 -2.32
C PRO A 46 -5.11 -2.42 -1.04
N VAL A 47 -4.40 -2.93 -0.04
CA VAL A 47 -4.21 -2.30 1.26
C VAL A 47 -2.72 -2.01 1.43
N CYS A 48 -2.34 -0.78 1.75
CA CYS A 48 -0.92 -0.45 1.97
C CYS A 48 -0.38 -1.17 3.21
N LYS A 49 0.94 -1.34 3.27
CA LYS A 49 1.60 -1.99 4.42
C LYS A 49 1.28 -1.32 5.75
N GLU A 50 1.21 0.01 5.80
CA GLU A 50 0.90 0.73 7.04
C GLU A 50 -0.47 0.33 7.59
N CYS A 51 -1.52 0.31 6.76
CA CYS A 51 -2.85 -0.15 7.18
C CYS A 51 -2.84 -1.63 7.61
N MET A 52 -2.02 -2.48 6.98
CA MET A 52 -1.88 -3.88 7.39
C MET A 52 -1.14 -4.04 8.73
N ASP A 53 -0.10 -3.24 8.97
CA ASP A 53 0.66 -3.24 10.24
C ASP A 53 -0.17 -2.68 11.41
N GLU A 54 -1.14 -1.80 11.13
CA GLU A 54 -2.08 -1.28 12.14
C GLU A 54 -3.16 -2.30 12.54
N LYS A 55 -3.46 -3.30 11.69
CA LYS A 55 -4.50 -4.30 11.96
C LYS A 55 -4.07 -5.35 12.96
N ASP A 56 -5.00 -5.74 13.81
CA ASP A 56 -4.81 -6.91 14.67
C ASP A 56 -4.90 -8.22 13.89
N LEU A 57 -4.21 -9.25 14.38
CA LEU A 57 -4.18 -10.58 13.76
C LEU A 57 -5.59 -11.19 13.63
N LYS A 58 -6.52 -10.80 14.53
CA LYS A 58 -7.93 -11.17 14.45
C LYS A 58 -8.62 -10.54 13.23
N GLU A 59 -8.42 -9.25 12.99
CA GLU A 59 -8.98 -8.54 11.84
C GLU A 59 -8.42 -9.11 10.53
N ILE A 60 -7.12 -9.39 10.51
CA ILE A 60 -6.48 -10.04 9.37
C ILE A 60 -7.13 -11.40 9.08
N LEU A 61 -7.34 -12.23 10.11
CA LEU A 61 -8.03 -13.52 9.93
C LEU A 61 -9.47 -13.34 9.42
N GLU A 62 -10.21 -12.36 9.94
CA GLU A 62 -11.57 -12.04 9.47
C GLU A 62 -11.58 -11.60 8.00
N MET A 63 -10.55 -10.88 7.52
CA MET A 63 -10.39 -10.54 6.09
C MET A 63 -10.21 -11.78 5.20
N PHE A 64 -9.63 -12.85 5.72
CA PHE A 64 -9.53 -14.15 5.03
C PHE A 64 -10.77 -15.04 5.22
N GLY A 65 -11.78 -14.56 5.97
CA GLY A 65 -12.97 -15.35 6.33
C GLY A 65 -12.67 -16.46 7.34
N GLU A 66 -11.55 -16.37 8.06
CA GLU A 66 -11.18 -17.29 9.13
C GLU A 66 -11.42 -16.67 10.52
N GLU A 67 -11.58 -17.54 11.51
CA GLU A 67 -11.77 -17.14 12.90
C GLU A 67 -10.96 -18.01 13.86
N MET A 68 -10.51 -17.42 14.96
CA MET A 68 -9.82 -18.13 16.02
C MET A 68 -10.81 -19.01 16.79
N LYS A 69 -10.62 -20.33 16.72
CA LYS A 69 -11.44 -21.29 17.47
C LYS A 69 -10.86 -21.54 18.86
N ARG A 70 -11.74 -21.67 19.84
CA ARG A 70 -11.36 -22.06 21.20
C ARG A 70 -11.39 -23.58 21.32
N ALA A 71 -10.31 -24.18 21.78
CA ALA A 71 -10.29 -25.60 22.10
C ALA A 71 -11.16 -25.86 23.34
N GLU A 72 -12.16 -26.72 23.21
CA GLU A 72 -12.96 -27.24 24.32
C GLU A 72 -12.43 -28.66 24.63
N GLY A 73 -12.05 -28.90 25.88
CA GLY A 73 -11.59 -30.20 26.34
C GLY A 73 -12.77 -31.08 26.74
N GLU A 74 -12.75 -32.33 26.30
CA GLU A 74 -13.70 -33.39 26.72
C GLU A 74 -13.52 -33.79 28.20
#